data_AF-A0A1L4CZF2-F1
#
_entry.id   AF-A0A1L4CZF2-F1
#
_cell.length_a   1.000
_cell.length_b   1.000
_cell.length_c   1.000
_cell.angle_alpha   90.00
_cell.angle_beta   90.00
_cell.angle_gamma   90.00
#
_symmetry.space_group_name_H-M   'P 1'
#
loop_
_entity.id
_entity.type
_entity.pdbx_description
1 polymer ?
#
loop_
_entity_poly.entity_id
_entity_poly.type
_entity_poly.pdbx_seq_one_letter_code
_entity_poly.pdbx_strand_id
1 'polypeptide(L)'
;MPDDIINHYSGLKVKVLISTFLCNLILFVSALIFIYIFGSGFKSVFKYALSMGIILILLELVIYVYVKKIQKKSLLVGVLFQNYIEKSQNTIEEFVYPKKNIAKSFDKQFDLVNQTAAAISEISQMILKTTEQINDCNEITQSAEKRLLEAVSIMEKLEESIEIIKNATGDMDMMLQIINQITLKSIVITDIVAKTELLAMNASIEAARAGEYGKGFSVVSEEVEALARTSGKSAKQIKDLLNESALKVTQIIRTMNERIKEGEVVSKRAFAAFTSIKEGVAQLKEQIQVIYQGTEMQTGVIKNVEDTLKRVTELSGKNNNLITNGNEIIQHIIQINEKLTLQSEEIQKSLSGIEAIRNLQKNKGNEVRRSLQGMGF
;
A
#
# COMPACT_ATOMS: atom_id res chain seq x y z
N MET A 1 42.50 -59.79 25.64
CA MET A 1 42.35 -60.07 27.09
C MET A 1 43.69 -60.36 27.82
N PRO A 2 44.73 -59.51 27.64
CA PRO A 2 45.70 -59.26 28.73
C PRO A 2 45.60 -57.84 29.31
N ASP A 3 45.02 -56.89 28.56
CA ASP A 3 45.00 -55.47 28.94
C ASP A 3 44.09 -55.15 30.14
N ASP A 4 43.12 -55.99 30.46
CA ASP A 4 42.17 -55.76 31.56
C ASP A 4 42.83 -55.90 32.93
N ILE A 5 43.85 -56.75 33.07
CA ILE A 5 44.49 -56.99 34.37
C ILE A 5 45.40 -55.80 34.71
N ILE A 6 46.23 -55.33 33.76
CA ILE A 6 47.11 -54.15 33.98
C ILE A 6 46.28 -52.88 34.23
N ASN A 7 45.13 -52.76 33.56
CA ASN A 7 44.22 -51.65 33.73
C ASN A 7 43.45 -51.66 35.07
N HIS A 8 43.24 -52.83 35.67
CA HIS A 8 42.64 -52.93 37.00
C HIS A 8 43.58 -52.38 38.09
N TYR A 9 44.91 -52.47 37.87
CA TYR A 9 45.94 -51.93 38.76
C TYR A 9 46.45 -50.52 38.35
N SER A 10 45.63 -49.72 37.64
CA SER A 10 46.08 -48.48 36.98
C SER A 10 46.05 -47.20 37.84
N GLY A 11 45.28 -47.17 38.92
CA GLY A 11 45.11 -45.97 39.75
C GLY A 11 46.35 -45.64 40.59
N LEU A 12 46.58 -44.36 40.86
CA LEU A 12 47.73 -43.86 41.65
C LEU A 12 47.94 -44.64 42.97
N LYS A 13 46.87 -44.99 43.68
CA LYS A 13 46.94 -45.81 44.92
C LYS A 13 47.58 -47.17 44.70
N VAL A 14 47.21 -47.86 43.62
CA VAL A 14 47.70 -49.20 43.33
C VAL A 14 49.15 -49.15 42.87
N LYS A 15 49.48 -48.20 41.97
CA LYS A 15 50.87 -47.98 41.51
C LYS A 15 51.80 -47.63 42.67
N VAL A 16 51.36 -46.74 43.57
CA VAL A 16 52.14 -46.35 44.73
C VAL A 16 52.27 -47.49 45.74
N LEU A 17 51.21 -48.24 46.05
CA LEU A 17 51.27 -49.41 46.95
C LEU A 17 52.20 -50.51 46.43
N ILE A 18 52.14 -50.82 45.13
CA ILE A 18 53.02 -51.81 44.51
C ILE A 18 54.48 -51.33 44.57
N SER A 19 54.73 -50.05 44.28
CA SER A 19 56.07 -49.46 44.31
C SER A 19 56.65 -49.38 45.73
N THR A 20 55.85 -48.98 46.74
CA THR A 20 56.29 -48.95 48.14
C THR A 20 56.52 -50.35 48.68
N PHE A 21 55.65 -51.30 48.37
CA PHE A 21 55.81 -52.70 48.77
C PHE A 21 57.09 -53.32 48.18
N LEU A 22 57.34 -53.13 46.88
CA LEU A 22 58.58 -53.59 46.23
C LEU A 22 59.81 -52.93 46.85
N CYS A 23 59.78 -51.62 47.10
CA CYS A 23 60.89 -50.91 47.73
C CYS A 23 61.15 -51.42 49.16
N ASN A 24 60.10 -51.60 49.96
CA ASN A 24 60.18 -52.14 51.31
C ASN A 24 60.68 -53.60 51.31
N LEU A 25 60.24 -54.42 50.35
CA LEU A 25 60.71 -55.80 50.18
C LEU A 25 62.21 -55.84 49.83
N ILE A 26 62.67 -54.99 48.92
CA ILE A 26 64.09 -54.86 48.57
C ILE A 26 64.92 -54.41 49.79
N LEU A 27 64.44 -53.42 50.53
CA LEU A 27 65.10 -52.95 51.76
C LEU A 27 65.13 -54.03 52.85
N PHE A 28 64.05 -54.80 53.01
CA PHE A 28 63.99 -55.89 53.97
C PHE A 28 64.90 -57.06 53.61
N VAL A 29 64.90 -57.49 52.35
CA VAL A 29 65.78 -58.55 51.85
C VAL A 29 67.24 -58.13 51.92
N SER A 30 67.59 -56.89 51.57
CA SER A 30 68.95 -56.37 51.70
C SER A 30 69.41 -56.30 53.16
N ALA A 31 68.53 -55.91 54.09
CA ALA A 31 68.81 -55.94 55.53
C ALA A 31 69.03 -57.38 56.05
N LEU A 32 68.23 -58.36 55.62
CA LEU A 32 68.40 -59.77 56.00
C LEU A 32 69.70 -60.37 55.46
N ILE A 33 70.04 -60.08 54.20
CA ILE A 33 71.31 -60.50 53.58
C ILE A 33 72.49 -59.90 54.36
N PHE A 34 72.41 -58.62 54.73
CA PHE A 34 73.44 -57.95 55.53
C PHE A 34 73.61 -58.58 56.92
N ILE A 35 72.50 -58.92 57.60
CA ILE A 35 72.51 -59.62 58.89
C ILE A 35 73.12 -61.03 58.76
N TYR A 36 72.81 -61.76 57.68
CA TYR A 36 73.33 -63.09 57.41
C TYR A 36 74.84 -63.10 57.13
N ILE A 37 75.35 -62.13 56.37
CA ILE A 37 76.77 -62.03 56.00
C ILE A 37 77.66 -61.65 57.20
N PHE A 38 77.18 -60.82 58.14
CA PHE A 38 78.04 -60.20 59.17
C PHE A 38 77.98 -60.79 60.59
N GLY A 39 77.25 -61.88 60.86
CA GLY A 39 77.45 -62.82 61.99
C GLY A 39 77.57 -62.31 63.46
N SER A 40 76.64 -62.75 64.32
CA SER A 40 76.66 -62.93 65.80
C SER A 40 77.13 -61.81 66.79
N GLY A 41 77.55 -60.62 66.34
CA GLY A 41 78.05 -59.56 67.24
C GLY A 41 77.10 -58.39 67.58
N PHE A 42 75.79 -58.47 67.26
CA PHE A 42 75.06 -57.21 66.98
C PHE A 42 73.59 -57.15 67.44
N LYS A 43 73.35 -57.09 68.76
CA LYS A 43 72.05 -56.61 69.29
C LYS A 43 71.71 -55.19 68.79
N SER A 44 72.70 -54.38 68.43
CA SER A 44 72.52 -53.02 67.92
C SER A 44 71.97 -52.96 66.49
N VAL A 45 72.43 -53.83 65.57
CA VAL A 45 71.93 -53.85 64.16
C VAL A 45 70.48 -54.29 64.10
N PHE A 46 70.06 -55.26 64.91
CA PHE A 46 68.65 -55.66 65.00
C PHE A 46 67.76 -54.49 65.48
N LYS A 47 68.22 -53.70 66.46
CA LYS A 47 67.51 -52.49 66.91
C LYS A 47 67.42 -51.43 65.81
N TYR A 48 68.49 -51.20 65.04
CA TYR A 48 68.46 -50.28 63.91
C TYR A 48 67.52 -50.75 62.79
N ALA A 49 67.54 -52.04 62.44
CA ALA A 49 66.63 -52.64 61.46
C ALA A 49 65.16 -52.53 61.90
N LEU A 50 64.86 -52.77 63.18
CA LEU A 50 63.51 -52.58 63.73
C LEU A 50 63.07 -51.11 63.68
N SER A 51 63.96 -50.18 64.06
CA SER A 51 63.68 -48.75 63.98
C SER A 51 63.46 -48.26 62.55
N MET A 52 64.24 -48.76 61.59
CA MET A 52 64.08 -48.49 60.16
C MET A 52 62.76 -49.06 59.63
N GLY A 53 62.39 -50.27 60.05
CA GLY A 53 61.09 -50.87 59.71
C GLY A 53 59.90 -50.05 60.21
N ILE A 54 59.97 -49.55 61.44
CA ILE A 54 58.94 -48.65 62.00
C ILE A 54 58.87 -47.33 61.20
N ILE A 55 60.01 -46.75 60.83
CA ILE A 55 60.06 -45.53 60.00
C ILE A 55 59.45 -45.78 58.61
N LEU A 56 59.75 -46.92 57.98
CA LEU A 56 59.20 -47.28 56.67
C LEU A 56 57.68 -47.53 56.73
N ILE A 57 57.17 -48.17 57.79
CA ILE A 57 55.73 -48.35 57.99
C ILE A 57 55.04 -47.00 58.21
N LEU A 58 55.64 -46.10 59.00
CA LEU A 58 55.13 -44.74 59.19
C LEU A 58 55.14 -43.95 57.88
N LEU A 59 56.20 -44.05 57.08
CA LEU A 59 56.31 -43.44 55.76
C LEU A 59 55.23 -43.97 54.81
N GLU A 60 55.01 -45.29 54.79
CA GLU A 60 53.99 -45.94 53.97
C GLU A 60 52.57 -45.52 54.39
N LEU A 61 52.32 -45.37 55.70
CA LEU A 61 51.06 -44.85 56.21
C LEU A 61 50.84 -43.38 55.80
N VAL A 62 51.89 -42.55 55.86
CA VAL A 62 51.82 -41.14 55.38
C VAL A 62 51.52 -41.09 53.89
N ILE A 63 52.25 -41.85 53.06
CA ILE A 63 52.03 -41.94 51.62
C ILE A 63 50.60 -42.41 51.32
N TYR A 64 50.12 -43.44 52.01
CA TYR A 64 48.76 -43.95 51.86
C TYR A 64 47.71 -42.87 52.16
N VAL A 65 47.87 -42.12 53.26
CA VAL A 65 46.95 -41.02 53.63
C VAL A 65 46.97 -39.91 52.58
N TYR A 66 48.15 -39.52 52.07
CA TYR A 66 48.27 -38.51 51.02
C TYR A 66 47.63 -38.95 49.71
N VAL A 67 47.89 -40.18 49.25
CA VAL A 67 47.28 -40.70 48.01
C VAL A 67 45.76 -40.79 48.15
N LYS A 68 45.24 -41.27 49.28
CA LYS A 68 43.80 -41.31 49.56
C LYS A 68 43.17 -39.91 49.56
N LYS A 69 43.88 -38.89 50.07
CA LYS A 69 43.45 -37.49 50.04
C LYS A 69 43.41 -36.93 48.60
N ILE A 70 44.42 -37.25 47.78
CA ILE A 70 44.47 -36.87 46.36
C ILE A 70 43.34 -37.54 45.58
N GLN A 71 43.08 -38.82 45.80
CA GLN A 71 41.97 -39.55 45.17
C GLN A 71 40.61 -38.93 45.49
N LYS A 72 40.35 -38.61 46.77
CA LYS A 72 39.08 -37.98 47.17
C LYS A 72 38.89 -36.61 46.50
N LYS A 73 39.96 -35.80 46.41
CA LYS A 73 39.93 -34.51 45.71
C LYS A 73 39.74 -34.68 44.20
N SER A 74 40.42 -35.65 43.59
CA SER A 74 40.28 -35.97 42.17
C SER A 74 38.85 -36.37 41.85
N LEU A 75 38.24 -37.29 42.61
CA LEU A 75 36.86 -37.72 42.41
C LEU A 75 35.89 -36.54 42.46
N LEU A 76 36.07 -35.63 43.44
CA LEU A 76 35.28 -34.41 43.55
C LEU A 76 35.41 -33.51 42.30
N VAL A 77 36.63 -33.33 41.79
CA VAL A 77 36.88 -32.58 40.55
C VAL A 77 36.17 -33.22 39.35
N GLY A 78 36.15 -34.56 39.25
CA GLY A 78 35.42 -35.26 38.19
C GLY A 78 33.92 -35.04 38.26
N VAL A 79 33.34 -35.10 39.46
CA VAL A 79 31.92 -34.79 39.70
C VAL A 79 31.59 -33.34 39.31
N LEU A 80 32.44 -32.39 39.69
CA LEU A 80 32.24 -30.97 39.33
C LEU A 80 32.30 -30.75 37.82
N PHE A 81 33.24 -31.39 37.12
CA PHE A 81 33.29 -31.34 35.65
C PHE A 81 32.07 -31.97 35.01
N GLN A 82 31.60 -33.13 35.50
CA GLN A 82 30.38 -33.75 34.97
C GLN A 82 29.15 -32.85 35.16
N ASN A 83 28.98 -32.24 36.33
CA ASN A 83 27.89 -31.30 36.58
C ASN A 83 28.00 -30.08 35.66
N TYR A 84 29.21 -29.55 35.44
CA TYR A 84 29.43 -28.46 34.50
C TYR A 84 29.09 -28.86 33.05
N ILE A 85 29.49 -30.05 32.60
CA ILE A 85 29.19 -30.57 31.27
C ILE A 85 27.67 -30.76 31.11
N GLU A 86 26.99 -31.33 32.10
CA GLU A 86 25.53 -31.52 32.09
C GLU A 86 24.80 -30.16 32.03
N LYS A 87 25.23 -29.19 32.86
CA LYS A 87 24.68 -27.84 32.81
C LYS A 87 24.94 -27.15 31.48
N SER A 88 26.12 -27.34 30.89
CA SER A 88 26.50 -26.82 29.57
C SER A 88 25.66 -27.45 28.46
N GLN A 89 25.40 -28.76 28.50
CA GLN A 89 24.52 -29.47 27.56
C GLN A 89 23.08 -28.97 27.64
N ASN A 90 22.53 -28.83 28.84
CA ASN A 90 21.19 -28.27 29.03
C ASN A 90 21.11 -26.84 28.46
N THR A 91 22.14 -26.02 28.67
CA THR A 91 22.21 -24.66 28.10
C THR A 91 22.27 -24.68 26.57
N ILE A 92 22.98 -25.63 25.96
CA ILE A 92 22.99 -25.82 24.50
C ILE A 92 21.59 -26.19 24.00
N GLU A 93 20.90 -27.13 24.65
CA GLU A 93 19.54 -27.54 24.26
C GLU A 93 18.54 -26.37 24.35
N GLU A 94 18.62 -25.58 25.41
CA GLU A 94 17.83 -24.35 25.59
C GLU A 94 18.10 -23.32 24.48
N PHE A 95 19.28 -23.31 23.87
CA PHE A 95 19.65 -22.39 22.79
C PHE A 95 19.23 -22.90 21.39
N VAL A 96 19.24 -24.22 21.19
CA VAL A 96 18.94 -24.84 19.88
C VAL A 96 17.50 -24.61 19.43
N TYR A 97 16.53 -24.71 20.35
CA TYR A 97 15.12 -24.57 20.01
C TYR A 97 14.73 -23.13 19.59
N PRO A 98 15.04 -22.08 20.38
CA PRO A 98 14.82 -20.68 19.96
C PRO A 98 15.53 -20.36 18.64
N LYS A 99 16.77 -20.82 18.44
CA LYS A 99 17.53 -20.59 17.21
C LYS A 99 16.77 -21.07 15.97
N LYS A 100 16.23 -22.29 15.99
CA LYS A 100 15.48 -22.86 14.84
C LYS A 100 14.24 -22.02 14.52
N ASN A 101 13.56 -21.51 15.54
CA ASN A 101 12.39 -20.67 15.36
C ASN A 101 12.79 -19.29 14.83
N ILE A 102 13.89 -18.70 15.31
CA ILE A 102 14.42 -17.42 14.84
C ILE A 102 14.82 -17.52 13.37
N ALA A 103 15.51 -18.59 12.96
CA ALA A 103 15.88 -18.82 11.54
C ALA A 103 14.64 -18.84 10.63
N LYS A 104 13.62 -19.63 11.00
CA LYS A 104 12.35 -19.68 10.27
C LYS A 104 11.63 -18.33 10.23
N SER A 105 11.72 -17.54 11.30
CA SER A 105 11.14 -16.20 11.34
C SER A 105 11.84 -15.25 10.37
N PHE A 106 13.16 -15.36 10.20
CA PHE A 106 13.90 -14.55 9.23
C PHE A 106 13.63 -14.96 7.78
N ASP A 107 13.50 -16.25 7.49
CA ASP A 107 13.07 -16.71 6.16
C ASP A 107 11.70 -16.10 5.79
N LYS A 108 10.73 -16.19 6.73
CA LYS A 108 9.41 -15.56 6.54
C LYS A 108 9.50 -14.04 6.40
N GLN A 109 10.38 -13.39 7.15
CA GLN A 109 10.59 -11.94 7.05
C GLN A 109 11.11 -11.57 5.65
N PHE A 110 12.01 -12.37 5.08
CA PHE A 110 12.52 -12.15 3.73
C PHE A 110 11.43 -12.31 2.66
N ASP A 111 10.59 -13.35 2.78
CA ASP A 111 9.45 -13.56 1.89
C ASP A 111 8.46 -12.37 1.95
N LEU A 112 8.15 -11.89 3.16
CA LEU A 112 7.29 -10.73 3.36
C LEU A 112 7.90 -9.45 2.77
N VAL A 113 9.20 -9.25 2.90
CA VAL A 113 9.91 -8.11 2.29
C VAL A 113 9.79 -8.16 0.77
N ASN A 114 10.01 -9.33 0.15
CA ASN A 114 9.88 -9.48 -1.31
C ASN A 114 8.45 -9.23 -1.79
N GLN A 115 7.45 -9.75 -1.07
CA GLN A 115 6.04 -9.49 -1.39
C GLN A 115 5.70 -8.00 -1.25
N THR A 116 6.20 -7.35 -0.19
CA THR A 116 5.98 -5.91 0.01
C THR A 116 6.66 -5.08 -1.08
N ALA A 117 7.86 -5.46 -1.51
CA ALA A 117 8.56 -4.80 -2.61
C ALA A 117 7.79 -4.92 -3.93
N ALA A 118 7.21 -6.10 -4.23
CA ALA A 118 6.35 -6.29 -5.40
C ALA A 118 5.09 -5.40 -5.33
N ALA A 119 4.40 -5.37 -4.18
CA ALA A 119 3.24 -4.51 -3.97
C ALA A 119 3.57 -3.02 -4.12
N ILE A 120 4.74 -2.57 -3.65
CA ILE A 120 5.20 -1.18 -3.84
C ILE A 120 5.43 -0.87 -5.32
N SER A 121 6.03 -1.79 -6.08
CA SER A 121 6.22 -1.62 -7.52
C SER A 121 4.88 -1.45 -8.25
N GLU A 122 3.88 -2.26 -7.89
CA GLU A 122 2.52 -2.13 -8.43
C GLU A 122 1.86 -0.79 -8.05
N ILE A 123 1.99 -0.36 -6.79
CA ILE A 123 1.47 0.95 -6.35
C ILE A 123 2.17 2.09 -7.10
N SER A 124 3.48 2.00 -7.31
CA SER A 124 4.24 2.99 -8.08
C SER A 124 3.74 3.10 -9.52
N GLN A 125 3.47 1.98 -10.18
CA GLN A 125 2.84 1.98 -11.51
C GLN A 125 1.43 2.59 -11.48
N MET A 126 0.65 2.31 -10.44
CA MET A 126 -0.69 2.90 -10.28
C MET A 126 -0.61 4.43 -10.11
N ILE A 127 0.34 4.94 -9.34
CA ILE A 127 0.60 6.37 -9.17
C ILE A 127 0.94 7.04 -10.51
N LEU A 128 1.80 6.42 -11.32
CA LEU A 128 2.14 6.93 -12.66
C LEU A 128 0.90 7.01 -13.56
N LYS A 129 0.09 5.95 -13.56
CA LYS A 129 -1.16 5.92 -14.34
C LYS A 129 -2.16 6.97 -13.85
N THR A 130 -2.30 7.15 -12.53
CA THR A 130 -3.16 8.21 -11.97
C THR A 130 -2.67 9.60 -12.38
N THR A 131 -1.35 9.81 -12.43
CA THR A 131 -0.75 11.08 -12.88
C THR A 131 -1.06 11.36 -14.35
N GLU A 132 -0.97 10.35 -15.21
CA GLU A 132 -1.38 10.45 -16.62
C GLU A 132 -2.86 10.81 -16.74
N GLN A 133 -3.74 10.11 -16.00
CA GLN A 133 -5.17 10.38 -16.00
C GLN A 133 -5.53 11.79 -15.49
N ILE A 134 -4.78 12.32 -14.53
CA ILE A 134 -4.93 13.72 -14.07
C ILE A 134 -4.64 14.68 -15.22
N ASN A 135 -3.59 14.44 -16.00
CA ASN A 135 -3.24 15.29 -17.14
C ASN A 135 -4.32 15.25 -18.23
N ASP A 136 -4.80 14.05 -18.57
CA ASP A 136 -5.92 13.88 -19.51
C ASP A 136 -7.18 14.63 -19.03
N CYS A 137 -7.51 14.50 -17.74
CA CYS A 137 -8.64 15.22 -17.15
C CYS A 137 -8.46 16.73 -17.22
N ASN A 138 -7.25 17.24 -17.02
CA ASN A 138 -6.95 18.68 -17.17
C ASN A 138 -7.16 19.16 -18.61
N GLU A 139 -6.70 18.40 -19.62
CA GLU A 139 -6.91 18.74 -21.02
C GLU A 139 -8.39 18.74 -21.40
N ILE A 140 -9.14 17.72 -20.97
CA ILE A 140 -10.59 17.62 -21.18
C ILE A 140 -11.30 18.81 -20.53
N THR A 141 -10.92 19.16 -19.30
CA THR A 141 -11.52 20.27 -18.54
C THR A 141 -11.25 21.61 -19.25
N GLN A 142 -10.02 21.86 -19.71
CA GLN A 142 -9.70 23.06 -20.49
C GLN A 142 -10.48 23.14 -21.81
N SER A 143 -10.61 22.01 -22.51
CA SER A 143 -11.41 21.93 -23.74
C SER A 143 -12.88 22.22 -23.46
N ALA A 144 -13.43 21.71 -22.35
CA ALA A 144 -14.79 22.01 -21.91
C ALA A 144 -14.97 23.49 -21.55
N GLU A 145 -14.03 24.11 -20.83
CA GLU A 145 -14.04 25.56 -20.53
C GLU A 145 -14.11 26.38 -21.84
N LYS A 146 -13.28 26.06 -22.84
CA LYS A 146 -13.30 26.75 -24.14
C LYS A 146 -14.63 26.61 -24.86
N ARG A 147 -15.18 25.39 -24.93
CA ARG A 147 -16.48 25.12 -25.57
C ARG A 147 -17.63 25.83 -24.87
N LEU A 148 -17.57 25.99 -23.55
CA LEU A 148 -18.56 26.75 -22.79
C LEU A 148 -18.52 28.24 -23.12
N LEU A 149 -17.32 28.82 -23.28
CA LEU A 149 -17.19 30.22 -23.73
C LEU A 149 -17.79 30.43 -25.11
N GLU A 150 -17.54 29.51 -26.04
CA GLU A 150 -18.14 29.54 -27.38
C GLU A 150 -19.67 29.41 -27.30
N ALA A 151 -20.19 28.50 -26.46
CA ALA A 151 -21.62 28.30 -26.26
C ALA A 151 -22.33 29.54 -25.68
N VAL A 152 -21.71 30.24 -24.73
CA VAL A 152 -22.22 31.50 -24.18
C VAL A 152 -22.28 32.57 -25.27
N SER A 153 -21.22 32.72 -26.07
CA SER A 153 -21.22 33.68 -27.19
C SER A 153 -22.29 33.37 -28.24
N ILE A 154 -22.58 32.09 -28.51
CA ILE A 154 -23.67 31.68 -29.40
C ILE A 154 -25.03 32.09 -28.82
N MET A 155 -25.22 31.95 -27.50
CA MET A 155 -26.47 32.35 -26.83
C MET A 155 -26.68 33.87 -26.85
N GLU A 156 -25.62 34.66 -26.70
CA GLU A 156 -25.69 36.13 -26.84
C GLU A 156 -26.15 36.53 -28.26
N LYS A 157 -25.60 35.89 -29.30
CA LYS A 157 -26.05 36.12 -30.70
C LYS A 157 -27.48 35.67 -30.96
N LEU A 158 -27.94 34.62 -30.28
CA LEU A 158 -29.32 34.16 -30.37
C LEU A 158 -30.28 35.18 -29.75
N GLU A 159 -29.92 35.78 -28.62
CA GLU A 159 -30.70 36.86 -27.99
C GLU A 159 -30.82 38.08 -28.91
N GLU A 160 -29.71 38.51 -29.53
CA GLU A 160 -29.71 39.58 -30.54
C GLU A 160 -30.63 39.22 -31.74
N SER A 161 -30.57 37.98 -32.22
CA SER A 161 -31.42 37.52 -33.32
C SER A 161 -32.91 37.55 -32.97
N ILE A 162 -33.27 37.20 -31.73
CA ILE A 162 -34.66 37.28 -31.24
C ILE A 162 -35.12 38.74 -31.19
N GLU A 163 -34.26 39.66 -30.75
CA GLU A 163 -34.55 41.09 -30.73
C GLU A 163 -34.79 41.64 -32.15
N ILE A 164 -33.97 41.25 -33.13
CA ILE A 164 -34.16 41.63 -34.54
C ILE A 164 -35.53 41.14 -35.06
N ILE A 165 -35.91 39.89 -34.77
CA ILE A 165 -37.21 39.33 -35.19
C ILE A 165 -38.37 40.06 -34.51
N LYS A 166 -38.21 40.46 -33.25
CA LYS A 166 -39.19 41.26 -32.52
C LYS A 166 -39.41 42.62 -33.17
N ASN A 167 -38.33 43.31 -33.55
CA ASN A 167 -38.41 44.59 -34.27
C ASN A 167 -39.11 44.43 -35.63
N ALA A 168 -38.75 43.38 -36.40
CA ALA A 168 -39.40 43.07 -37.67
C ALA A 168 -40.90 42.76 -37.51
N THR A 169 -41.31 42.18 -36.37
CA THR A 169 -42.73 41.96 -36.06
C THR A 169 -43.45 43.28 -35.80
N GLY A 170 -42.79 44.25 -35.16
CA GLY A 170 -43.30 45.62 -35.01
C GLY A 170 -43.46 46.36 -36.35
N ASP A 171 -42.54 46.13 -37.30
CA ASP A 171 -42.67 46.67 -38.66
C ASP A 171 -43.89 46.08 -39.40
N MET A 172 -44.20 44.80 -39.17
CA MET A 172 -45.41 44.17 -39.70
C MET A 172 -46.69 44.74 -39.11
N ASP A 173 -46.70 45.10 -37.83
CA ASP A 173 -47.83 45.82 -37.21
C ASP A 173 -48.05 47.19 -37.90
N MET A 174 -46.98 47.92 -38.21
CA MET A 174 -47.07 49.17 -38.99
C MET A 174 -47.62 48.92 -40.40
N MET A 175 -47.20 47.83 -41.06
CA MET A 175 -47.74 47.44 -42.37
C MET A 175 -49.24 47.15 -42.31
N LEU A 176 -49.72 46.50 -41.24
CA LEU A 176 -51.15 46.23 -41.03
C LEU A 176 -51.95 47.54 -40.88
N GLN A 177 -51.40 48.54 -40.18
CA GLN A 177 -52.01 49.87 -40.08
C GLN A 177 -52.12 50.55 -41.46
N ILE A 178 -51.07 50.47 -42.28
CA ILE A 178 -51.09 51.01 -43.65
C ILE A 178 -52.15 50.31 -44.50
N ILE A 179 -52.24 48.97 -44.45
CA ILE A 179 -53.27 48.21 -45.17
C ILE A 179 -54.68 48.66 -44.77
N ASN A 180 -54.93 48.88 -43.48
CA ASN A 180 -56.22 49.39 -43.00
C ASN A 180 -56.52 50.80 -43.52
N GLN A 181 -55.52 51.69 -43.55
CA GLN A 181 -55.70 53.04 -44.13
C GLN A 181 -56.01 52.99 -45.64
N ILE A 182 -55.33 52.13 -46.40
CA ILE A 182 -55.61 51.96 -47.84
C ILE A 182 -57.01 51.37 -48.04
N THR A 183 -57.42 50.43 -47.18
CA THR A 183 -58.77 49.83 -47.22
C THR A 183 -59.86 50.89 -47.03
N LEU A 184 -59.68 51.80 -46.06
CA LEU A 184 -60.59 52.94 -45.85
C LEU A 184 -60.65 53.85 -47.08
N LYS A 185 -59.50 54.14 -47.71
CA LYS A 185 -59.46 54.94 -48.95
C LYS A 185 -60.16 54.24 -50.12
N SER A 186 -60.05 52.90 -50.23
CA SER A 186 -60.76 52.13 -51.26
C SER A 186 -62.28 52.19 -51.09
N ILE A 187 -62.78 52.23 -49.84
CA ILE A 187 -64.22 52.44 -49.57
C ILE A 187 -64.65 53.82 -50.08
N VAL A 188 -63.89 54.87 -49.79
CA VAL A 188 -64.17 56.22 -50.30
C VAL A 188 -64.17 56.27 -51.84
N ILE A 189 -63.25 55.57 -52.50
CA ILE A 189 -63.24 55.47 -53.97
C ILE A 189 -64.51 54.77 -54.48
N THR A 190 -64.94 53.70 -53.82
CA THR A 190 -66.19 53.00 -54.18
C THR A 190 -67.40 53.93 -54.05
N ASP A 191 -67.44 54.77 -53.01
CA ASP A 191 -68.49 55.78 -52.84
C ASP A 191 -68.45 56.87 -53.91
N ILE A 192 -67.25 57.33 -54.31
CA ILE A 192 -67.08 58.28 -55.41
C ILE A 192 -67.57 57.66 -56.72
N VAL A 193 -67.20 56.40 -57.00
CA VAL A 193 -67.66 55.69 -58.19
C VAL A 193 -69.18 55.61 -58.24
N ALA A 194 -69.84 55.24 -57.14
CA ALA A 194 -71.30 55.17 -57.09
C ALA A 194 -71.96 56.53 -57.35
N LYS A 195 -71.40 57.62 -56.82
CA LYS A 195 -71.87 58.99 -57.11
C LYS A 195 -71.65 59.37 -58.58
N THR A 196 -70.51 59.01 -59.16
CA THR A 196 -70.20 59.28 -60.57
C THR A 196 -71.10 58.48 -61.51
N GLU A 197 -71.39 57.21 -61.18
CA GLU A 197 -72.34 56.38 -61.93
C GLU A 197 -73.74 56.99 -61.91
N LEU A 198 -74.22 57.45 -60.74
CA LEU A 198 -75.50 58.16 -60.62
C LEU A 198 -75.52 59.50 -61.39
N LEU A 199 -74.42 60.26 -61.36
CA LEU A 199 -74.29 61.50 -62.13
C LEU A 199 -74.31 61.25 -63.64
N ALA A 200 -73.60 60.24 -64.10
CA ALA A 200 -73.56 59.82 -65.50
C ALA A 200 -74.93 59.34 -65.97
N MET A 201 -75.63 58.55 -65.16
CA MET A 201 -77.00 58.12 -65.42
C MET A 201 -77.97 59.30 -65.51
N ASN A 202 -77.89 60.26 -64.59
CA ASN A 202 -78.70 61.48 -64.64
C ASN A 202 -78.40 62.32 -65.90
N ALA A 203 -77.12 62.42 -66.29
CA ALA A 203 -76.71 63.11 -67.51
C ALA A 203 -77.22 62.39 -68.78
N SER A 204 -77.19 61.05 -68.81
CA SER A 204 -77.74 60.23 -69.90
C SER A 204 -79.25 60.44 -70.06
N ILE A 205 -79.99 60.48 -68.94
CA ILE A 205 -81.43 60.77 -68.93
C ILE A 205 -81.72 62.16 -69.51
N GLU A 206 -80.97 63.19 -69.09
CA GLU A 206 -81.20 64.56 -69.57
C GLU A 206 -80.74 64.74 -71.03
N ALA A 207 -79.70 64.03 -71.46
CA ALA A 207 -79.27 63.97 -72.86
C ALA A 207 -80.34 63.34 -73.76
N ALA A 208 -80.98 62.25 -73.31
CA ALA A 208 -82.13 61.65 -74.00
C ALA A 208 -83.32 62.61 -74.07
N ARG A 209 -83.55 63.40 -73.01
CA ARG A 209 -84.62 64.40 -72.92
C ARG A 209 -84.42 65.57 -73.89
N ALA A 210 -83.17 65.95 -74.18
CA ALA A 210 -82.82 66.99 -75.14
C ALA A 210 -82.94 66.55 -76.63
N GLY A 211 -83.26 65.28 -76.90
CA GLY A 211 -83.49 64.76 -78.24
C GLY A 211 -82.24 64.84 -79.15
N GLU A 212 -82.40 65.36 -80.37
CA GLU A 212 -81.31 65.46 -81.36
C GLU A 212 -80.13 66.31 -80.87
N TYR A 213 -80.37 67.34 -80.05
CA TYR A 213 -79.33 68.23 -79.50
C TYR A 213 -78.50 67.56 -78.40
N GLY A 214 -78.98 66.45 -77.81
CA GLY A 214 -78.34 65.74 -76.70
C GLY A 214 -77.47 64.54 -77.11
N LYS A 215 -77.47 64.13 -78.39
CA LYS A 215 -76.77 62.91 -78.85
C LYS A 215 -75.28 62.86 -78.46
N GLY A 216 -74.55 63.96 -78.61
CA GLY A 216 -73.13 64.02 -78.22
C GLY A 216 -72.92 63.88 -76.71
N PHE A 217 -73.80 64.47 -75.91
CA PHE A 217 -73.78 64.34 -74.45
C PHE A 217 -74.13 62.92 -74.00
N SER A 218 -75.07 62.26 -74.68
CA SER A 218 -75.47 60.87 -74.39
C SER A 218 -74.29 59.91 -74.47
N VAL A 219 -73.48 60.02 -75.54
CA VAL A 219 -72.28 59.18 -75.74
C VAL A 219 -71.26 59.41 -74.64
N VAL A 220 -71.02 60.68 -74.25
CA VAL A 220 -70.09 61.01 -73.16
C VAL A 220 -70.60 60.46 -71.83
N SER A 221 -71.90 60.57 -71.53
CA SER A 221 -72.46 60.03 -70.29
C SER A 221 -72.38 58.50 -70.21
N GLU A 222 -72.61 57.78 -71.31
CA GLU A 222 -72.45 56.32 -71.35
C GLU A 222 -70.99 55.91 -71.11
N GLU A 223 -70.03 56.62 -71.71
CA GLU A 223 -68.61 56.34 -71.51
C GLU A 223 -68.17 56.63 -70.05
N VAL A 224 -68.69 57.70 -69.44
CA VAL A 224 -68.44 58.02 -68.02
C VAL A 224 -69.07 56.96 -67.10
N GLU A 225 -70.27 56.46 -67.41
CA GLU A 225 -70.90 55.35 -66.67
C GLU A 225 -70.07 54.06 -66.76
N ALA A 226 -69.62 53.70 -67.96
CA ALA A 226 -68.78 52.53 -68.19
C ALA A 226 -67.43 52.62 -67.46
N LEU A 227 -66.80 53.81 -67.47
CA LEU A 227 -65.57 54.08 -66.74
C LEU A 227 -65.77 54.04 -65.22
N ALA A 228 -66.88 54.57 -64.73
CA ALA A 228 -67.26 54.49 -63.32
C ALA A 228 -67.42 53.02 -62.89
N ARG A 229 -68.22 52.22 -63.60
CA ARG A 229 -68.38 50.78 -63.29
C ARG A 229 -67.07 50.01 -63.27
N THR A 230 -66.21 50.26 -64.26
CA THR A 230 -64.89 49.62 -64.35
C THR A 230 -64.01 50.03 -63.15
N SER A 231 -64.02 51.31 -62.79
CA SER A 231 -63.30 51.83 -61.62
C SER A 231 -63.83 51.23 -60.31
N GLY A 232 -65.15 51.06 -60.17
CA GLY A 232 -65.77 50.45 -58.99
C GLY A 232 -65.41 48.98 -58.84
N LYS A 233 -65.40 48.23 -59.95
CA LYS A 233 -64.95 46.83 -59.96
C LYS A 233 -63.49 46.73 -59.51
N SER A 234 -62.61 47.59 -60.02
CA SER A 234 -61.20 47.63 -59.62
C SER A 234 -61.03 48.01 -58.14
N ALA A 235 -61.76 49.02 -57.65
CA ALA A 235 -61.72 49.42 -56.24
C ALA A 235 -62.16 48.26 -55.31
N LYS A 236 -63.23 47.54 -55.69
CA LYS A 236 -63.67 46.35 -54.95
C LYS A 236 -62.62 45.25 -54.94
N GLN A 237 -61.99 44.95 -56.08
CA GLN A 237 -60.90 43.97 -56.15
C GLN A 237 -59.70 44.37 -55.28
N ILE A 238 -59.33 45.66 -55.27
CA ILE A 238 -58.29 46.18 -54.37
C ILE A 238 -58.67 45.97 -52.91
N LYS A 239 -59.92 46.27 -52.53
CA LYS A 239 -60.42 46.06 -51.16
C LYS A 239 -60.32 44.59 -50.76
N ASP A 240 -60.74 43.67 -51.63
CA ASP A 240 -60.72 42.24 -51.35
C ASP A 240 -59.27 41.73 -51.17
N LEU A 241 -58.34 42.16 -52.04
CA LEU A 241 -56.90 41.86 -51.91
C LEU A 241 -56.30 42.42 -50.62
N LEU A 242 -56.68 43.63 -50.20
CA LEU A 242 -56.20 44.24 -48.96
C LEU A 242 -56.72 43.50 -47.72
N ASN A 243 -57.98 43.07 -47.73
CA ASN A 243 -58.54 42.25 -46.65
C ASN A 243 -57.81 40.90 -46.54
N GLU A 244 -57.55 40.23 -47.66
CA GLU A 244 -56.75 38.99 -47.67
C GLU A 244 -55.33 39.25 -47.14
N SER A 245 -54.70 40.35 -47.57
CA SER A 245 -53.35 40.72 -47.11
C SER A 245 -53.32 41.00 -45.61
N ALA A 246 -54.33 41.71 -45.08
CA ALA A 246 -54.44 42.00 -43.65
C ALA A 246 -54.55 40.72 -42.81
N LEU A 247 -55.36 39.75 -43.26
CA LEU A 247 -55.50 38.45 -42.60
C LEU A 247 -54.17 37.69 -42.58
N LYS A 248 -53.44 37.64 -43.71
CA LYS A 248 -52.13 36.99 -43.79
C LYS A 248 -51.11 37.64 -42.87
N VAL A 249 -51.00 38.98 -42.89
CA VAL A 249 -50.07 39.72 -42.02
C VAL A 249 -50.39 39.47 -40.55
N THR A 250 -51.67 39.52 -40.15
CA THR A 250 -52.11 39.23 -38.78
C THR A 250 -51.72 37.81 -38.34
N GLN A 251 -51.88 36.82 -39.23
CA GLN A 251 -51.48 35.44 -38.95
C GLN A 251 -49.96 35.31 -38.79
N ILE A 252 -49.18 36.01 -39.61
CA ILE A 252 -47.71 36.02 -39.51
C ILE A 252 -47.27 36.64 -38.18
N ILE A 253 -47.83 37.79 -37.80
CA ILE A 253 -47.55 38.48 -36.52
C ILE A 253 -47.85 37.55 -35.34
N ARG A 254 -49.02 36.89 -35.34
CA ARG A 254 -49.36 35.92 -34.28
C ARG A 254 -48.33 34.80 -34.18
N THR A 255 -47.96 34.21 -35.32
CA THR A 255 -47.01 33.10 -35.37
C THR A 255 -45.61 33.54 -34.93
N MET A 256 -45.15 34.72 -35.35
CA MET A 256 -43.86 35.27 -34.94
C MET A 256 -43.82 35.55 -33.44
N ASN A 257 -44.86 36.15 -32.87
CA ASN A 257 -44.94 36.39 -31.43
C ASN A 257 -44.88 35.08 -30.61
N GLU A 258 -45.57 34.02 -31.07
CA GLU A 258 -45.48 32.69 -30.47
C GLU A 258 -44.05 32.13 -30.53
N ARG A 259 -43.38 32.24 -31.67
CA ARG A 259 -41.99 31.76 -31.87
C ARG A 259 -40.96 32.57 -31.09
N ILE A 260 -41.11 33.89 -31.00
CA ILE A 260 -40.25 34.76 -30.18
C ILE A 260 -40.35 34.31 -28.72
N LYS A 261 -41.57 34.16 -28.19
CA LYS A 261 -41.78 33.74 -26.80
C LYS A 261 -41.20 32.36 -26.51
N GLU A 262 -41.36 31.41 -27.43
CA GLU A 262 -40.75 30.09 -27.34
C GLU A 262 -39.21 30.17 -27.34
N GLY A 263 -38.64 30.96 -28.27
CA GLY A 263 -37.21 31.20 -28.39
C GLY A 263 -36.58 31.81 -27.14
N GLU A 264 -37.24 32.81 -26.53
CA GLU A 264 -36.79 33.41 -25.26
C GLU A 264 -36.74 32.39 -24.13
N VAL A 265 -37.76 31.53 -24.01
CA VAL A 265 -37.81 30.50 -22.95
C VAL A 265 -36.72 29.45 -23.16
N VAL A 266 -36.53 28.98 -24.40
CA VAL A 266 -35.50 27.97 -24.72
C VAL A 266 -34.10 28.55 -24.52
N SER A 267 -33.85 29.78 -24.98
CA SER A 267 -32.57 30.48 -24.81
C SER A 267 -32.21 30.62 -23.32
N LYS A 268 -33.14 31.12 -22.50
CA LYS A 268 -32.93 31.24 -21.04
C LYS A 268 -32.61 29.91 -20.37
N ARG A 269 -33.32 28.83 -20.75
CA ARG A 269 -33.05 27.48 -20.21
C ARG A 269 -31.68 26.97 -20.63
N ALA A 270 -31.26 27.20 -21.87
CA ALA A 270 -29.96 26.79 -22.36
C ALA A 270 -28.83 27.57 -21.65
N PHE A 271 -29.01 28.88 -21.44
CA PHE A 271 -28.06 29.70 -20.68
C PHE A 271 -27.88 29.20 -19.23
N ALA A 272 -28.98 28.88 -18.55
CA ALA A 272 -28.95 28.30 -17.21
C ALA A 272 -28.21 26.94 -17.18
N ALA A 273 -28.45 26.09 -18.18
CA ALA A 273 -27.77 24.82 -18.32
C ALA A 273 -26.25 25.01 -18.52
N PHE A 274 -25.82 25.91 -19.41
CA PHE A 274 -24.40 26.20 -19.61
C PHE A 274 -23.74 26.79 -18.36
N THR A 275 -24.45 27.61 -17.60
CA THR A 275 -23.96 28.14 -16.32
C THR A 275 -23.71 27.01 -15.32
N SER A 276 -24.65 26.08 -15.19
CA SER A 276 -24.47 24.91 -14.31
C SER A 276 -23.32 24.00 -14.76
N ILE A 277 -23.15 23.79 -16.08
CA ILE A 277 -22.00 23.04 -16.61
C ILE A 277 -20.68 23.76 -16.30
N LYS A 278 -20.63 25.09 -16.43
CA LYS A 278 -19.46 25.90 -16.08
C LYS A 278 -19.08 25.74 -14.61
N GLU A 279 -20.06 25.76 -13.70
CA GLU A 279 -19.82 25.49 -12.27
C GLU A 279 -19.30 24.07 -12.04
N GLY A 280 -19.88 23.07 -12.71
CA GLY A 280 -19.42 21.68 -12.63
C GLY A 280 -17.98 21.49 -13.14
N VAL A 281 -17.62 22.17 -14.23
CA VAL A 281 -16.25 22.18 -14.77
C VAL A 281 -15.26 22.83 -13.79
N ALA A 282 -15.66 23.92 -13.13
CA ALA A 282 -14.83 24.56 -12.09
C ALA A 282 -14.61 23.63 -10.88
N GLN A 283 -15.66 22.93 -10.43
CA GLN A 283 -15.54 21.93 -9.36
C GLN A 283 -14.66 20.75 -9.76
N LEU A 284 -14.77 20.27 -11.01
CA LEU A 284 -13.91 19.20 -11.53
C LEU A 284 -12.43 19.61 -11.48
N LYS A 285 -12.12 20.86 -11.86
CA LYS A 285 -10.76 21.39 -11.79
C LYS A 285 -10.20 21.38 -10.36
N GLU A 286 -11.01 21.78 -9.38
CA GLU A 286 -10.63 21.72 -7.97
C GLU A 286 -10.39 20.27 -7.52
N GLN A 287 -11.27 19.33 -7.89
CA GLN A 287 -11.09 17.91 -7.57
C GLN A 287 -9.83 17.33 -8.20
N ILE A 288 -9.53 17.66 -9.46
CA ILE A 288 -8.30 17.23 -10.13
C ILE A 288 -7.06 17.71 -9.36
N GLN A 289 -7.09 18.96 -8.88
CA GLN A 289 -6.00 19.51 -8.07
C GLN A 289 -5.82 18.76 -6.73
N VAL A 290 -6.92 18.41 -6.06
CA VAL A 290 -6.87 17.60 -4.81
C VAL A 290 -6.31 16.21 -5.08
N ILE A 291 -6.72 15.56 -6.18
CA ILE A 291 -6.19 14.23 -6.56
C ILE A 291 -4.70 14.35 -6.86
N TYR A 292 -4.27 15.37 -7.60
CA TYR A 292 -2.85 15.62 -7.89
C TYR A 292 -2.01 15.74 -6.61
N GLN A 293 -2.45 16.55 -5.65
CA GLN A 293 -1.78 16.67 -4.35
C GLN A 293 -1.75 15.33 -3.59
N GLY A 294 -2.84 14.57 -3.63
CA GLY A 294 -2.91 13.22 -3.08
C GLY A 294 -1.88 12.27 -3.69
N THR A 295 -1.74 12.30 -5.02
CA THR A 295 -0.79 11.48 -5.77
C THR A 295 0.67 11.87 -5.49
N GLU A 296 0.97 13.17 -5.36
CA GLU A 296 2.30 13.62 -4.91
C GLU A 296 2.63 13.13 -3.50
N MET A 297 1.68 13.25 -2.56
CA MET A 297 1.87 12.73 -1.20
C MET A 297 2.10 11.22 -1.19
N GLN A 298 1.33 10.46 -1.98
CA GLN A 298 1.53 9.01 -2.12
C GLN A 298 2.92 8.67 -2.63
N THR A 299 3.45 9.44 -3.58
CA THR A 299 4.83 9.27 -4.10
C THR A 299 5.85 9.43 -2.97
N GLY A 300 5.69 10.44 -2.11
CA GLY A 300 6.53 10.63 -0.93
C GLY A 300 6.43 9.49 0.08
N VAL A 301 5.21 8.99 0.34
CA VAL A 301 4.98 7.84 1.23
C VAL A 301 5.66 6.60 0.68
N ILE A 302 5.53 6.30 -0.60
CA ILE A 302 6.15 5.13 -1.23
C ILE A 302 7.67 5.16 -1.07
N LYS A 303 8.31 6.31 -1.28
CA LYS A 303 9.75 6.48 -1.04
C LYS A 303 10.15 6.14 0.40
N ASN A 304 9.37 6.58 1.38
CA ASN A 304 9.62 6.25 2.79
C ASN A 304 9.47 4.75 3.07
N VAL A 305 8.51 4.09 2.44
CA VAL A 305 8.33 2.64 2.57
C VAL A 305 9.49 1.88 1.91
N GLU A 306 9.96 2.31 0.73
CA GLU A 306 11.14 1.74 0.07
C GLU A 306 12.39 1.83 0.95
N ASP A 307 12.65 2.98 1.57
CA ASP A 307 13.79 3.15 2.47
C ASP A 307 13.64 2.30 3.74
N THR A 308 12.41 2.15 4.25
CA THR A 308 12.12 1.24 5.36
C THR A 308 12.40 -0.21 4.96
N LEU A 309 11.98 -0.64 3.77
CA LEU A 309 12.26 -1.98 3.27
C LEU A 309 13.76 -2.24 3.14
N LYS A 310 14.54 -1.29 2.60
CA LYS A 310 16.01 -1.41 2.55
C LYS A 310 16.61 -1.66 3.94
N ARG A 311 16.15 -0.91 4.95
CA ARG A 311 16.61 -1.09 6.35
C ARG A 311 16.20 -2.44 6.91
N VAL A 312 14.98 -2.92 6.62
CA VAL A 312 14.52 -4.24 7.05
C VAL A 312 15.36 -5.34 6.40
N THR A 313 15.64 -5.25 5.10
CA THR A 313 16.52 -6.20 4.40
C THR A 313 17.92 -6.24 5.00
N GLU A 314 18.50 -5.08 5.31
CA GLU A 314 19.81 -5.00 5.95
C GLU A 314 19.82 -5.64 7.34
N LEU A 315 18.78 -5.36 8.15
CA LEU A 315 18.62 -5.97 9.48
C LEU A 315 18.43 -7.48 9.39
N SER A 316 17.62 -7.98 8.44
CA SER A 316 17.46 -9.41 8.18
C SER A 316 18.80 -10.07 7.82
N GLY A 317 19.63 -9.42 7.00
CA GLY A 317 20.98 -9.89 6.67
C GLY A 317 21.89 -9.98 7.90
N LYS A 318 21.92 -8.93 8.73
CA LYS A 318 22.67 -8.92 10.01
C LYS A 318 22.20 -10.02 10.95
N ASN A 319 20.90 -10.21 11.05
CA ASN A 319 20.27 -11.24 11.86
C ASN A 319 20.63 -12.66 11.41
N ASN A 320 20.67 -12.91 10.10
CA ASN A 320 21.11 -14.20 9.57
C ASN A 320 22.58 -14.48 9.93
N ASN A 321 23.45 -13.46 9.84
CA ASN A 321 24.85 -13.57 10.27
C ASN A 321 24.96 -13.90 11.78
N LEU A 322 24.11 -13.31 12.62
CA LEU A 322 24.07 -13.63 14.06
C LEU A 322 23.69 -15.09 14.33
N ILE A 323 22.77 -15.68 13.54
CA ILE A 323 22.45 -17.11 13.65
C ILE A 323 23.66 -17.95 13.25
N THR A 324 24.34 -17.61 12.16
CA THR A 324 25.54 -18.32 11.69
C THR A 324 26.64 -18.28 12.76
N ASN A 325 26.93 -17.11 13.33
CA ASN A 325 27.89 -16.99 14.42
C ASN A 325 27.45 -17.78 15.66
N GLY A 326 26.16 -17.77 15.98
CA GLY A 326 25.59 -18.59 17.06
C GLY A 326 25.79 -20.09 16.82
N ASN A 327 25.72 -20.57 15.57
CA ASN A 327 26.03 -21.95 15.23
C ASN A 327 27.48 -22.30 15.53
N GLU A 328 28.42 -21.44 15.13
CA GLU A 328 29.84 -21.63 15.38
C GLU A 328 30.15 -21.70 16.88
N ILE A 329 29.54 -20.80 17.67
CA ILE A 329 29.69 -20.80 19.14
C ILE A 329 29.15 -22.10 19.74
N ILE A 330 27.96 -22.57 19.34
CA ILE A 330 27.40 -23.83 19.83
C ILE A 330 28.34 -25.01 19.49
N GLN A 331 28.86 -25.06 18.26
CA GLN A 331 29.81 -26.10 17.85
C GLN A 331 31.10 -26.06 18.69
N HIS A 332 31.62 -24.86 18.98
CA HIS A 332 32.78 -24.71 19.85
C HIS A 332 32.49 -25.19 21.29
N ILE A 333 31.32 -24.90 21.85
CA ILE A 333 30.95 -25.38 23.19
C ILE A 333 30.81 -26.90 23.20
N ILE A 334 30.22 -27.51 22.17
CA ILE A 334 30.14 -28.98 22.04
C ILE A 334 31.55 -29.58 22.04
N GLN A 335 32.47 -29.05 21.23
CA GLN A 335 33.86 -29.52 21.19
C GLN A 335 34.58 -29.34 22.53
N ILE A 336 34.34 -28.23 23.25
CA ILE A 336 34.89 -28.02 24.60
C ILE A 336 34.35 -29.05 25.57
N ASN A 337 33.04 -29.33 25.55
CA ASN A 337 32.42 -30.34 26.41
C ASN A 337 32.97 -31.74 26.13
N GLU A 338 33.17 -32.12 24.87
CA GLU A 338 33.81 -33.39 24.48
C GLU A 338 35.24 -33.49 25.03
N LYS A 339 36.05 -32.46 24.84
CA LYS A 339 37.44 -32.41 25.37
C LYS A 339 37.46 -32.47 26.89
N LEU A 340 36.59 -31.72 27.57
CA LEU A 340 36.48 -31.74 29.03
C LEU A 340 36.06 -33.12 29.55
N THR A 341 35.16 -33.81 28.84
CA THR A 341 34.75 -35.17 29.17
C THR A 341 35.95 -36.12 29.10
N LEU A 342 36.68 -36.12 27.98
CA LEU A 342 37.86 -36.96 27.79
C LEU A 342 38.94 -36.68 28.84
N GLN A 343 39.26 -35.41 29.10
CA GLN A 343 40.25 -35.01 30.10
C GLN A 343 39.81 -35.40 31.52
N SER A 344 38.53 -35.23 31.84
CA SER A 344 37.98 -35.65 33.13
C SER A 344 38.12 -37.16 33.31
N GLU A 345 37.74 -37.95 32.30
CA GLU A 345 37.88 -39.41 32.33
C GLU A 345 39.34 -39.87 32.47
N GLU A 346 40.27 -39.23 31.75
CA GLU A 346 41.70 -39.53 31.83
C GLU A 346 42.29 -39.23 33.22
N ILE A 347 41.94 -38.07 33.80
CA ILE A 347 42.33 -37.70 35.17
C ILE A 347 41.78 -38.70 36.18
N GLN A 348 40.50 -39.09 36.06
CA GLN A 348 39.89 -40.08 36.94
C GLN A 348 40.55 -41.46 36.81
N LYS A 349 40.81 -41.90 35.57
CA LYS A 349 41.49 -43.18 35.32
C LYS A 349 42.88 -43.21 35.94
N SER A 350 43.65 -42.14 35.78
CA SER A 350 45.03 -42.04 36.28
C SER A 350 45.09 -41.98 37.82
N LEU A 351 44.23 -41.17 38.46
CA LEU A 351 44.29 -40.94 39.91
C LEU A 351 43.50 -41.97 40.71
N SER A 352 42.32 -42.33 40.24
CA SER A 352 41.33 -43.12 41.00
C SER A 352 41.16 -44.55 40.47
N GLY A 353 41.70 -44.86 39.29
CA GLY A 353 41.56 -46.17 38.65
C GLY A 353 40.19 -46.39 37.99
N ILE A 354 40.04 -47.49 37.24
CA ILE A 354 38.84 -47.76 36.43
C ILE A 354 37.56 -47.94 37.28
N GLU A 355 37.69 -48.40 38.52
CA GLU A 355 36.54 -48.56 39.43
C GLU A 355 35.89 -47.23 39.80
N ALA A 356 36.66 -46.13 39.83
CA ALA A 356 36.15 -44.81 40.12
C ALA A 356 35.30 -44.24 38.96
N ILE A 357 35.67 -44.52 37.71
CA ILE A 357 34.88 -44.16 36.52
C ILE A 357 33.52 -44.89 36.56
N ARG A 358 33.53 -46.17 36.93
CA ARG A 358 32.32 -47.00 37.07
C ARG A 358 31.41 -46.50 38.21
N ASN A 359 31.99 -46.01 39.30
CA ASN A 359 31.24 -45.40 40.41
C ASN A 359 30.68 -44.01 40.04
N LEU A 360 31.44 -43.17 39.34
CA LEU A 360 30.94 -41.87 38.83
C LEU A 360 29.75 -42.06 37.87
N GLN A 361 29.78 -43.08 37.01
CA GLN A 361 28.65 -43.41 36.14
C GLN A 361 27.44 -43.99 36.89
N LYS A 362 27.64 -44.74 37.97
CA LYS A 362 26.56 -45.35 38.78
C LYS A 362 25.93 -44.40 39.80
N ASN A 363 26.67 -43.41 40.31
CA ASN A 363 26.29 -42.63 41.50
C ASN A 363 26.01 -41.15 41.23
N LYS A 364 25.60 -40.80 40.00
CA LYS A 364 25.32 -39.41 39.55
C LYS A 364 24.51 -38.55 40.54
N GLY A 365 23.58 -39.12 41.31
CA GLY A 365 22.74 -38.37 42.25
C GLY A 365 23.11 -38.44 43.74
N ASN A 366 23.74 -39.51 44.22
CA ASN A 366 23.79 -39.82 45.66
C ASN A 366 25.10 -39.39 46.36
N GLU A 367 26.23 -39.33 45.66
CA GLU A 367 27.52 -38.95 46.26
C GLU A 367 27.70 -37.44 46.42
N VAL A 368 27.09 -36.65 45.52
CA VAL A 368 27.09 -35.18 45.58
C VAL A 368 26.35 -34.69 46.83
N ARG A 369 25.13 -35.21 47.04
CA ARG A 369 24.29 -34.86 48.19
C ARG A 369 24.92 -35.26 49.53
N ARG A 370 25.56 -36.43 49.60
CA ARG A 370 26.26 -36.88 50.82
C ARG A 370 27.57 -36.12 51.08
N SER A 371 28.29 -35.71 50.05
CA SER A 371 29.53 -34.93 50.22
C SER A 371 29.27 -33.48 50.61
N LEU A 372 28.19 -32.87 50.10
CA LEU A 372 27.75 -31.52 50.51
C LEU A 372 27.25 -31.50 51.96
N GLN A 373 26.40 -32.46 52.35
CA GLN A 373 25.90 -32.57 53.74
C GLN A 373 27.00 -32.88 54.75
N GLY A 374 28.05 -33.63 54.35
CA GLY A 374 29.20 -33.91 55.22
C GLY A 374 30.14 -32.72 55.45
N MET A 375 29.94 -31.61 54.73
CA MET A 375 30.75 -30.39 54.82
C MET A 375 29.97 -29.16 55.36
N GLY A 376 28.69 -29.34 55.75
CA GLY A 376 27.90 -28.28 56.37
C GLY A 376 27.34 -27.24 55.41
N PHE A 377 26.98 -27.63 54.19
CA PHE A 377 26.10 -26.86 53.30
C PHE A 377 24.72 -27.51 53.20
#